data_AF-A0A924T9L7-F1
#
_entry.id   AF-A0A924T9L7-F1
#
_cell.length_a   1.000
_cell.length_b   1.000
_cell.length_c   1.000
_cell.angle_alpha   90.00
_cell.angle_beta   90.00
_cell.angle_gamma   90.00
#
_symmetry.space_group_name_H-M   'P 1'
#
loop_
_entity.id
_entity.type
_entity.pdbx_description
1 polymer ?
#
loop_
_entity_poly.entity_id
_entity_poly.type
_entity_poly.pdbx_seq_one_letter_code
_entity_poly.pdbx_strand_id
1 'polypeptide(L)'
;LPADALAALDVRFLDRFFDLHVMDPVQLAVGGALTSDSVKRQDGLALAVERLERAYAWLEGHLADKTWAAGSAFSLVDCAAAPALFYSDWTHRISEAFPVLRAYRGRLLARPSFARAVDEARYFGANFRLGAPDRD
;
A
#
# COMPACT_ATOMS: atom_id res chain seq x y z
N LEU A 1 17.23 8.57 4.70
CA LEU A 1 16.92 9.69 3.79
C LEU A 1 18.18 10.01 2.98
N PRO A 2 18.06 10.47 1.72
CA PRO A 2 19.19 11.03 0.97
C PRO A 2 19.84 12.21 1.70
N ALA A 3 21.14 12.43 1.46
CA ALA A 3 21.86 13.60 2.00
C ALA A 3 21.50 14.89 1.26
N ASP A 4 21.18 14.79 -0.03
CA ASP A 4 20.66 15.91 -0.81
C ASP A 4 19.26 16.29 -0.33
N ALA A 5 19.06 17.58 -0.02
CA ALA A 5 17.84 18.07 0.61
C ALA A 5 16.63 18.02 -0.33
N LEU A 6 16.83 18.19 -1.63
CA LEU A 6 15.74 18.11 -2.62
C LEU A 6 15.30 16.66 -2.80
N ALA A 7 16.24 15.72 -2.94
CA ALA A 7 15.92 14.29 -2.97
C ALA A 7 15.25 13.81 -1.67
N ALA A 8 15.63 14.38 -0.51
CA ALA A 8 14.97 14.08 0.75
C ALA A 8 13.53 14.62 0.84
N LEU A 9 13.20 15.71 0.13
CA LEU A 9 11.85 16.23 0.06
C LEU A 9 10.91 15.23 -0.62
N ASP A 10 11.32 14.66 -1.76
CA ASP A 10 10.52 13.67 -2.50
C ASP A 10 10.25 12.42 -1.65
N VAL A 11 11.27 11.93 -0.93
CA VAL A 11 11.10 10.78 -0.03
C VAL A 11 10.10 11.07 1.09
N ARG A 12 10.15 12.26 1.69
CA ARG A 12 9.22 12.66 2.76
C ARG A 12 7.80 12.90 2.24
N PHE A 13 7.68 13.48 1.05
CA PHE A 13 6.39 13.67 0.40
C PHE A 13 5.72 12.33 0.16
N LEU A 14 6.44 11.37 -0.42
CA LEU A 14 5.89 10.05 -0.71
C LEU A 14 5.63 9.23 0.56
N ASP A 15 6.47 9.35 1.60
CA ASP A 15 6.16 8.78 2.92
C ASP A 15 4.79 9.24 3.42
N ARG A 16 4.53 10.57 3.38
CA ARG A 16 3.20 11.10 3.73
C ARG A 16 2.11 10.64 2.77
N PHE A 17 2.41 10.49 1.49
CA PHE A 17 1.44 10.02 0.51
C PHE A 17 0.96 8.61 0.85
N PHE A 18 1.87 7.67 1.15
CA PHE A 18 1.50 6.31 1.50
C PHE A 18 0.68 6.25 2.79
N ASP A 19 1.01 7.07 3.79
CA ASP A 19 0.20 7.16 5.00
C ASP A 19 -1.21 7.73 4.72
N LEU A 20 -1.28 8.92 4.13
CA LEU A 20 -2.54 9.69 4.04
C LEU A 20 -3.47 9.26 2.89
N HIS A 21 -2.91 8.68 1.82
CA HIS A 21 -3.67 8.37 0.61
C HIS A 21 -3.76 6.87 0.32
N VAL A 22 -2.97 6.03 0.99
CA VAL A 22 -3.07 4.57 0.86
C VAL A 22 -3.51 3.93 2.16
N MET A 23 -2.79 4.16 3.27
CA MET A 23 -3.10 3.54 4.55
C MET A 23 -4.33 4.12 5.25
N ASP A 24 -4.56 5.43 5.20
CA ASP A 24 -5.76 6.03 5.79
C ASP A 24 -7.07 5.44 5.21
N PRO A 25 -7.24 5.32 3.87
CA PRO A 25 -8.36 4.57 3.29
C PRO A 25 -8.51 3.13 3.81
N VAL A 26 -7.40 2.40 3.93
CA VAL A 26 -7.41 1.04 4.50
C VAL A 26 -7.92 1.04 5.93
N GLN A 27 -7.46 1.99 6.75
CA GLN A 27 -7.91 2.13 8.14
C GLN A 27 -9.41 2.42 8.24
N LEU A 28 -10.00 3.17 7.30
CA LEU A 28 -11.45 3.40 7.25
C LEU A 28 -12.23 2.09 7.01
N ALA A 29 -11.78 1.28 6.04
CA ALA A 29 -12.42 -0.01 5.77
C ALA A 29 -12.28 -0.99 6.95
N VAL A 30 -11.07 -1.10 7.52
CA VAL A 30 -10.81 -1.94 8.69
C VAL A 30 -11.62 -1.46 9.91
N GLY A 31 -11.65 -0.14 10.15
CA GLY A 31 -12.41 0.48 11.22
C GLY A 31 -13.89 0.13 11.11
N GLY A 32 -14.50 0.29 9.94
CA GLY A 32 -15.87 -0.15 9.67
C GLY A 32 -16.07 -1.64 9.98
N ALA A 33 -15.16 -2.50 9.50
CA ALA A 33 -15.21 -3.95 9.69
C ALA A 33 -15.09 -4.42 11.16
N LEU A 34 -14.57 -3.58 12.06
CA LEU A 34 -14.45 -3.88 13.49
C LEU A 34 -15.72 -3.59 14.29
N THR A 35 -16.64 -2.76 13.78
CA THR A 35 -17.78 -2.24 14.55
C THR A 35 -18.97 -3.19 14.73
N SER A 36 -18.96 -4.37 14.10
CA SER A 36 -20.12 -5.28 13.97
C SER A 36 -21.35 -4.69 13.27
N ASP A 37 -21.31 -3.42 12.86
CA ASP A 37 -22.34 -2.72 12.12
C ASP A 37 -22.11 -2.91 10.60
N SER A 38 -23.09 -3.52 9.94
CA SER A 38 -23.00 -3.82 8.50
C SER A 38 -22.98 -2.57 7.63
N VAL A 39 -23.65 -1.49 8.04
CA VAL A 39 -23.68 -0.22 7.30
C VAL A 39 -22.32 0.44 7.38
N LYS A 40 -21.75 0.59 8.59
CA LYS A 40 -20.39 1.15 8.75
C LYS A 40 -19.33 0.34 8.01
N ARG A 41 -19.46 -0.99 7.98
CA ARG A 41 -18.59 -1.87 7.20
C ARG A 41 -18.67 -1.56 5.70
N GLN A 42 -19.88 -1.45 5.16
CA GLN A 42 -20.12 -1.17 3.75
C GLN A 42 -19.61 0.24 3.37
N ASP A 43 -19.96 1.26 4.16
CA ASP A 43 -19.57 2.65 3.91
C ASP A 43 -18.05 2.83 3.99
N GLY A 44 -17.42 2.22 5.01
CA GLY A 44 -15.96 2.25 5.17
C GLY A 44 -15.24 1.61 3.98
N LEU A 45 -15.73 0.46 3.50
CA LEU A 45 -15.16 -0.20 2.32
C LEU A 45 -15.40 0.62 1.04
N ALA A 46 -16.60 1.14 0.81
CA ALA A 46 -16.91 1.94 -0.38
C ALA A 46 -16.01 3.19 -0.48
N LEU A 47 -15.83 3.90 0.64
CA LEU A 47 -14.95 5.07 0.71
C LEU A 47 -13.48 4.69 0.51
N ALA A 48 -13.04 3.54 1.04
CA ALA A 48 -11.69 3.05 0.84
C ALA A 48 -11.42 2.74 -0.63
N VAL A 49 -12.32 2.01 -1.30
CA VAL A 49 -12.23 1.68 -2.73
C VAL A 49 -12.09 2.95 -3.57
N GLU A 50 -12.96 3.93 -3.36
CA GLU A 50 -12.94 5.19 -4.11
C GLU A 50 -11.62 5.96 -3.97
N ARG A 51 -11.06 6.01 -2.75
CA ARG A 51 -9.80 6.70 -2.48
C ARG A 51 -8.59 5.93 -2.98
N LEU A 52 -8.59 4.60 -2.82
CA LEU A 52 -7.51 3.74 -3.27
C LEU A 52 -7.39 3.74 -4.79
N GLU A 53 -8.49 3.71 -5.55
CA GLU A 53 -8.46 3.85 -7.01
C GLU A 53 -7.76 5.14 -7.46
N ARG A 54 -8.05 6.27 -6.79
CA ARG A 54 -7.37 7.55 -7.09
C ARG A 54 -5.89 7.51 -6.74
N ALA A 55 -5.55 6.94 -5.59
CA ALA A 55 -4.15 6.81 -5.15
C ALA A 55 -3.37 5.87 -6.09
N TYR A 56 -3.97 4.76 -6.51
CA TYR A 56 -3.37 3.82 -7.47
C TYR A 56 -3.15 4.46 -8.83
N ALA A 57 -4.13 5.19 -9.36
CA ALA A 57 -3.98 5.92 -10.61
C ALA A 57 -2.87 6.97 -10.55
N TRP A 58 -2.73 7.68 -9.43
CA TRP A 58 -1.64 8.63 -9.23
C TRP A 58 -0.27 7.93 -9.15
N LEU A 59 -0.18 6.83 -8.39
CA LEU A 59 1.04 6.04 -8.27
C LEU A 59 1.47 5.42 -9.59
N GLU A 60 0.54 4.95 -10.41
CA GLU A 60 0.82 4.40 -11.74
C GLU A 60 1.60 5.41 -12.60
N GLY A 61 1.15 6.66 -12.63
CA GLY A 61 1.87 7.73 -13.33
C GLY A 61 3.14 8.16 -12.62
N HIS A 62 3.14 8.27 -11.29
CA HIS A 62 4.32 8.70 -10.53
C HIS A 62 5.48 7.71 -10.64
N LEU A 63 5.20 6.41 -10.64
CA LEU A 63 6.19 5.35 -10.69
C LEU A 63 6.72 5.08 -12.10
N ALA A 64 6.17 5.74 -13.13
CA ALA A 64 6.68 5.65 -14.49
C ALA A 64 8.18 5.96 -14.51
N ASP A 65 8.94 5.10 -15.19
CA ASP A 65 10.40 5.16 -15.32
C ASP A 65 11.20 5.06 -13.99
N LYS A 66 10.55 4.67 -12.89
CA LYS A 66 11.21 4.48 -11.59
C LYS A 66 11.34 3.00 -11.23
N THR A 67 12.51 2.61 -10.71
CA THR A 67 12.70 1.27 -10.14
C THR A 67 12.09 1.18 -8.74
N TRP A 68 12.37 2.19 -7.91
CA TRP A 68 11.90 2.40 -6.53
C TRP A 68 11.18 3.75 -6.42
N ALA A 69 10.36 3.95 -5.38
CA ALA A 69 9.43 5.07 -5.34
C ALA A 69 10.09 6.45 -5.50
N ALA A 70 11.31 6.64 -4.97
CA ALA A 70 12.07 7.89 -5.10
C ALA A 70 13.21 7.83 -6.15
N GLY A 71 13.24 6.84 -7.04
CA GLY A 71 14.23 6.77 -8.13
C GLY A 71 14.83 5.37 -8.33
N SER A 72 16.16 5.29 -8.48
CA SER A 72 16.86 4.04 -8.79
C SER A 72 17.29 3.23 -7.56
N ALA A 73 17.33 3.85 -6.37
CA ALA A 73 17.78 3.21 -5.13
C ALA A 73 16.63 3.03 -4.13
N PHE A 74 16.63 1.87 -3.46
CA PHE A 74 15.70 1.59 -2.37
C PHE A 74 15.95 2.56 -1.21
N SER A 75 14.88 3.09 -0.62
CA SER A 75 14.96 4.13 0.40
C SER A 75 13.83 4.04 1.42
N LEU A 76 13.72 5.06 2.30
CA LEU A 76 12.71 5.10 3.36
C LEU A 76 11.27 5.04 2.80
N VAL A 77 11.01 5.67 1.64
CA VAL A 77 9.67 5.63 1.04
C VAL A 77 9.26 4.20 0.68
N ASP A 78 10.19 3.35 0.25
CA ASP A 78 9.87 1.96 -0.10
C ASP A 78 9.54 1.13 1.15
N CYS A 79 10.14 1.47 2.30
CA CYS A 79 9.75 0.92 3.59
C CYS A 79 8.33 1.35 4.01
N ALA A 80 7.91 2.58 3.68
CA ALA A 80 6.55 3.05 3.92
C ALA A 80 5.54 2.42 2.94
N ALA A 81 5.93 2.29 1.66
CA ALA A 81 5.10 1.74 0.60
C ALA A 81 4.80 0.25 0.77
N ALA A 82 5.76 -0.54 1.25
CA ALA A 82 5.64 -1.99 1.36
C ALA A 82 4.40 -2.46 2.18
N PRO A 83 4.24 -2.08 3.47
CA PRO A 83 3.05 -2.45 4.23
C PRO A 83 1.78 -1.78 3.67
N ALA A 84 1.90 -0.54 3.15
CA ALA A 84 0.77 0.18 2.59
C ALA A 84 0.14 -0.55 1.40
N LEU A 85 0.95 -0.92 0.41
CA LEU A 85 0.51 -1.64 -0.79
C LEU A 85 0.18 -3.11 -0.54
N PHE A 86 0.71 -3.70 0.53
CA PHE A 86 0.29 -5.04 0.97
C PHE A 86 -1.15 -5.04 1.46
N TYR A 87 -1.46 -4.21 2.46
CA TYR A 87 -2.82 -4.16 3.03
C TYR A 87 -3.82 -3.46 2.13
N SER A 88 -3.40 -2.48 1.32
CA SER A 88 -4.31 -1.85 0.37
C SER A 88 -4.76 -2.83 -0.69
N ASP A 89 -3.88 -3.69 -1.20
CA ASP A 89 -4.26 -4.73 -2.15
C ASP A 89 -5.22 -5.74 -1.51
N TRP A 90 -4.98 -6.17 -0.26
CA TRP A 90 -5.91 -7.02 0.49
C TRP A 90 -7.30 -6.37 0.65
N THR A 91 -7.34 -5.07 0.90
CA THR A 91 -8.58 -4.28 1.09
C THR A 91 -9.32 -4.08 -0.23
N HIS A 92 -8.60 -3.65 -1.26
CA HIS A 92 -9.08 -3.40 -2.60
C HIS A 92 -7.96 -3.69 -3.59
N ARG A 93 -8.13 -4.76 -4.38
CA ARG A 93 -7.11 -5.31 -5.26
C ARG A 93 -6.63 -4.26 -6.26
N ILE A 94 -5.31 -4.17 -6.45
CA ILE A 94 -4.72 -3.36 -7.50
C ILE A 94 -5.03 -4.03 -8.85
N SER A 95 -5.90 -3.40 -9.64
CA SER A 95 -6.39 -3.95 -10.91
C SER A 95 -5.29 -4.06 -11.97
N GLU A 96 -5.53 -4.85 -13.02
CA GLU A 96 -4.59 -4.96 -14.16
C GLU A 96 -4.41 -3.65 -14.94
N ALA A 97 -5.25 -2.63 -14.68
CA ALA A 97 -5.10 -1.30 -15.27
C ALA A 97 -3.89 -0.52 -14.72
N PHE A 98 -3.25 -1.01 -13.64
CA PHE A 98 -2.10 -0.37 -13.00
C PHE A 98 -0.83 -1.26 -13.07
N PRO A 99 -0.32 -1.59 -14.28
CA PRO A 99 0.79 -2.51 -14.45
C PRO A 99 2.10 -2.02 -13.80
N VAL A 100 2.39 -0.70 -13.83
CA VAL A 100 3.61 -0.15 -13.22
C VAL A 100 3.55 -0.30 -11.70
N LEU A 101 2.43 0.05 -11.08
CA LEU A 101 2.21 -0.11 -9.65
C LEU A 101 2.28 -1.57 -9.23
N ARG A 102 1.68 -2.49 -9.99
CA ARG A 102 1.76 -3.93 -9.71
C ARG A 102 3.19 -4.45 -9.79
N ALA A 103 3.94 -4.03 -10.81
CA ALA A 103 5.35 -4.41 -10.93
C ALA A 103 6.17 -3.87 -9.75
N TYR A 104 5.90 -2.64 -9.30
CA TYR A 104 6.52 -2.06 -8.11
C TYR A 104 6.19 -2.85 -6.83
N ARG A 105 4.91 -3.17 -6.59
CA ARG A 105 4.48 -4.02 -5.47
C ARG A 105 5.17 -5.38 -5.52
N GLY A 106 5.26 -6.01 -6.69
CA GLY A 106 5.96 -7.28 -6.86
C GLY A 106 7.44 -7.20 -6.47
N ARG A 107 8.13 -6.10 -6.82
CA ARG A 107 9.52 -5.87 -6.38
C ARG A 107 9.64 -5.69 -4.87
N LEU A 108 8.69 -5.01 -4.24
CA LEU A 108 8.65 -4.87 -2.78
C LEU A 108 8.49 -6.24 -2.11
N LEU A 109 7.51 -7.04 -2.54
CA LEU A 109 7.25 -8.40 -2.01
C LEU A 109 8.43 -9.34 -2.17
N ALA A 110 9.15 -9.27 -3.29
CA ALA A 110 10.33 -10.10 -3.54
C ALA A 110 11.55 -9.68 -2.70
N ARG A 111 11.53 -8.52 -2.02
CA ARG A 111 12.67 -8.05 -1.23
C ARG A 111 12.83 -8.92 0.03
N PRO A 112 14.02 -9.51 0.31
CA PRO A 112 14.19 -10.48 1.39
C PRO A 112 13.71 -10.00 2.78
N SER A 113 13.93 -8.72 3.10
CA SER A 113 13.49 -8.15 4.38
C SER A 113 11.97 -8.10 4.52
N PHE A 114 11.26 -7.86 3.41
CA PHE A 114 9.80 -7.76 3.41
C PHE A 114 9.15 -9.13 3.28
N ALA A 115 9.65 -9.98 2.38
CA ALA A 115 9.23 -11.39 2.27
C ALA A 115 9.29 -12.11 3.63
N ARG A 116 10.42 -11.98 4.35
CA ARG A 116 10.55 -12.55 5.70
C ARG A 116 9.48 -12.03 6.66
N ALA A 117 9.20 -10.73 6.66
CA ALA A 117 8.20 -10.14 7.55
C ALA A 117 6.78 -10.64 7.23
N VAL A 118 6.44 -10.79 5.95
CA VAL A 118 5.16 -11.36 5.50
C VAL A 118 5.06 -12.84 5.91
N ASP A 119 6.11 -13.63 5.68
CA ASP A 119 6.14 -15.05 6.03
C ASP A 119 6.02 -15.28 7.54
N GLU A 120 6.79 -14.55 8.35
CA GLU A 120 6.70 -14.61 9.82
C GLU A 120 5.32 -14.16 10.34
N ALA A 121 4.64 -13.26 9.62
CA ALA A 121 3.32 -12.76 9.99
C ALA A 121 2.15 -13.59 9.43
N ARG A 122 2.39 -14.59 8.58
CA ARG A 122 1.35 -15.36 7.87
C ARG A 122 0.29 -15.96 8.80
N TYR A 123 0.71 -16.41 9.98
CA TYR A 123 -0.18 -16.93 11.03
C TYR A 123 -1.26 -15.93 11.45
N PHE A 124 -0.97 -14.62 11.41
CA PHE A 124 -1.91 -13.57 11.79
C PHE A 124 -2.88 -13.17 10.66
N GLY A 125 -2.78 -13.74 9.45
CA GLY A 125 -3.64 -13.37 8.32
C GLY A 125 -5.14 -13.49 8.63
N ALA A 126 -5.53 -14.51 9.40
CA ALA A 126 -6.92 -14.71 9.84
C ALA A 126 -7.48 -13.57 10.72
N ASN A 127 -6.61 -12.73 11.30
CA ASN A 127 -7.03 -11.58 12.09
C ASN A 127 -7.47 -10.39 11.23
N PHE A 128 -7.16 -10.38 9.94
CA PHE A 128 -7.56 -9.30 9.04
C PHE A 128 -9.06 -9.42 8.73
N ARG A 129 -9.87 -8.54 9.33
CA ARG A 129 -11.34 -8.63 9.34
C ARG A 129 -11.99 -8.56 7.95
N LEU A 130 -11.31 -8.02 6.96
CA LEU A 130 -11.80 -7.94 5.57
C LEU A 130 -11.50 -9.23 4.77
N GLY A 131 -10.73 -10.17 5.35
CA GLY A 131 -10.29 -11.40 4.71
C GLY A 131 -8.89 -11.27 4.10
N ALA A 132 -7.99 -12.18 4.44
CA ALA A 132 -6.67 -12.26 3.84
C ALA A 132 -6.72 -13.11 2.55
N PRO A 133 -6.41 -12.54 1.38
CA PRO A 133 -6.37 -13.30 0.14
C PRO A 133 -5.14 -14.20 0.06
N ASP A 134 -5.28 -15.38 -0.55
CA ASP A 134 -4.18 -16.33 -0.78
C ASP A 134 -3.45 -16.01 -2.10
N ARG A 135 -2.66 -14.93 -2.10
CA ARG A 135 -1.96 -14.44 -3.31
C ARG A 135 -0.61 -13.76 -3.07
N ASP A 136 -0.15 -13.72 -1.83
CA ASP A 136 1.11 -13.10 -1.40
C ASP A 136 2.00 -14.08 -0.62
#